data_AF-A0A2N6JXA6-F1
#
_entry.id   AF-A0A2N6JXA6-F1
#
_cell.length_a   1.000
_cell.length_b   1.000
_cell.length_c   1.000
_cell.angle_alpha   90.00
_cell.angle_beta   90.00
_cell.angle_gamma   90.00
#
_symmetry.space_group_name_H-M   'P 1'
#
loop_
_entity.id
_entity.type
_entity.pdbx_description
1 polymer ?
#
loop_
_entity_poly.entity_id
_entity_poly.type
_entity_poly.pdbx_seq_one_letter_code
_entity_poly.pdbx_strand_id
1 'polypeptide(L)'
;MLKRLIGILVVTVLLTFQFVVGSATAVELDEASRTVALNEKGDTVVVSLKQLTEGKRLFNETCSQCHPGGITKTNQNVGLDPEALALATPPRNNIEGLVDYMKNPTTYDGEEEISELHPSIKSADIFTEMRNLTDEDLKAIAGYILVQPKVIGIKWGGGKIYY
;
A
#
# COMPACT_ATOMS: atom_id res chain seq x y z
N MET A 1 -18.27 -54.87 -0.26
CA MET A 1 -16.88 -54.78 0.23
C MET A 1 -16.08 -53.69 -0.48
N LEU A 2 -16.16 -53.58 -1.82
CA LEU A 2 -15.44 -52.57 -2.61
C LEU A 2 -15.69 -51.11 -2.18
N LYS A 3 -16.95 -50.72 -1.88
CA LYS A 3 -17.29 -49.37 -1.38
C LYS A 3 -16.61 -49.00 -0.05
N ARG A 4 -16.40 -49.99 0.83
CA ARG A 4 -15.69 -49.81 2.11
C ARG A 4 -14.19 -49.61 1.89
N LEU A 5 -13.60 -50.36 0.96
CA LEU A 5 -12.18 -50.23 0.59
C LEU A 5 -11.90 -48.88 -0.08
N ILE A 6 -12.80 -48.41 -0.95
CA ILE A 6 -12.71 -47.07 -1.56
C ILE A 6 -12.79 -45.98 -0.48
N GLY A 7 -13.73 -46.10 0.47
CA GLY A 7 -13.85 -45.15 1.59
C GLY A 7 -12.58 -45.08 2.45
N ILE A 8 -11.98 -46.24 2.75
CA ILE A 8 -10.72 -46.30 3.50
C ILE A 8 -9.58 -45.66 2.69
N LEU A 9 -9.45 -45.98 1.40
CA LEU A 9 -8.42 -45.39 0.54
C LEU A 9 -8.51 -43.87 0.50
N VAL A 10 -9.73 -43.31 0.36
CA VAL A 10 -9.96 -41.86 0.31
C VAL A 10 -9.58 -41.20 1.64
N VAL A 11 -9.98 -41.78 2.77
CA VAL A 11 -9.62 -41.26 4.10
C VAL A 11 -8.10 -41.31 4.33
N THR A 12 -7.45 -42.40 3.95
CA THR A 12 -5.99 -42.53 4.07
C THR A 12 -5.27 -41.49 3.23
N VAL A 13 -5.70 -41.25 1.99
CA VAL A 13 -5.12 -40.21 1.10
C VAL A 13 -5.36 -38.80 1.65
N LEU A 14 -6.53 -38.51 2.22
CA LEU A 14 -6.83 -37.21 2.84
C LEU A 14 -5.99 -36.96 4.09
N LEU A 15 -5.81 -37.99 4.94
CA LEU A 15 -5.01 -37.90 6.15
C LEU A 15 -3.52 -37.78 5.84
N THR A 16 -2.99 -38.50 4.84
CA THR A 16 -1.60 -38.33 4.43
C THR A 16 -1.32 -36.94 3.86
N PHE A 17 -2.31 -36.31 3.20
CA PHE A 17 -2.17 -34.94 2.73
C PHE A 17 -1.94 -33.96 3.89
N GLN A 18 -2.60 -34.13 5.03
CA GLN A 18 -2.42 -33.27 6.22
C GLN A 18 -1.00 -33.36 6.81
N PHE A 19 -0.31 -34.50 6.67
CA PHE A 19 1.08 -34.66 7.12
C PHE A 19 2.11 -34.13 6.12
N VAL A 20 1.72 -33.90 4.86
CA VAL A 20 2.60 -33.39 3.78
C VAL A 20 2.44 -31.87 3.61
N VAL A 21 1.33 -31.28 4.06
CA VAL A 21 1.22 -29.81 4.13
C VAL A 21 2.10 -29.31 5.28
N GLY A 22 3.37 -29.08 4.98
CA GLY A 22 4.29 -28.43 5.92
C GLY A 22 3.79 -27.04 6.33
N SER A 23 4.23 -26.57 7.49
CA SER A 23 4.01 -25.21 7.95
C SER A 23 4.49 -24.24 6.87
N ALA A 24 3.60 -23.41 6.31
CA ALA A 24 4.01 -22.31 5.46
C ALA A 24 4.90 -21.38 6.29
N THR A 25 6.19 -21.33 5.99
CA THR A 25 7.12 -20.35 6.57
C THR A 25 6.89 -19.03 5.84
N ALA A 26 5.98 -18.22 6.36
CA ALA A 26 5.86 -16.84 5.92
C ALA A 26 7.13 -16.09 6.35
N VAL A 27 7.77 -15.38 5.42
CA VAL A 27 8.75 -14.37 5.78
C VAL A 27 7.98 -13.27 6.52
N GLU A 28 8.24 -13.13 7.82
CA GLU A 28 7.64 -12.08 8.64
C GLU A 28 8.14 -10.71 8.17
N LEU A 29 7.23 -9.73 8.14
CA LEU A 29 7.58 -8.37 7.79
C LEU A 29 8.28 -7.70 9.00
N ASP A 30 9.60 -7.79 9.01
CA ASP A 30 10.46 -7.31 10.10
C ASP A 30 10.35 -5.78 10.33
N GLU A 31 10.89 -5.27 11.44
CA GLU A 31 10.86 -3.83 11.73
C GLU A 31 11.66 -3.00 10.73
N ALA A 32 12.74 -3.56 10.18
CA ALA A 32 13.61 -2.86 9.22
C ALA A 32 12.85 -2.53 7.93
N SER A 33 12.11 -3.49 7.37
CA SER A 33 11.27 -3.31 6.18
C SER A 33 10.09 -2.35 6.44
N ARG A 34 9.65 -2.21 7.69
CA ARG A 34 8.57 -1.29 8.10
C ARG A 34 9.04 0.08 8.60
N THR A 35 10.35 0.30 8.71
CA THR A 35 10.90 1.59 9.08
C THR A 35 10.89 2.51 7.86
N VAL A 36 10.25 3.68 7.94
CA VAL A 36 10.14 4.66 6.85
C VAL A 36 10.54 6.05 7.32
N ALA A 37 10.84 6.96 6.39
CA ALA A 37 11.12 8.35 6.70
C ALA A 37 9.86 9.03 7.24
N LEU A 38 9.96 9.66 8.40
CA LEU A 38 8.89 10.46 8.99
C LEU A 38 8.80 11.81 8.30
N ASN A 39 9.95 12.46 8.09
CA ASN A 39 10.05 13.84 7.58
C ASN A 39 11.36 14.09 6.81
N GLU A 40 11.54 15.30 6.31
CA GLU A 40 12.74 15.73 5.56
C GLU A 40 13.99 15.95 6.43
N LYS A 41 13.84 15.98 7.77
CA LYS A 41 14.98 16.16 8.69
C LYS A 41 15.77 14.87 8.90
N GLY A 42 15.30 13.76 8.34
CA GLY A 42 15.91 12.44 8.46
C GLY A 42 15.36 11.60 9.62
N ASP A 43 14.32 12.07 10.32
CA ASP A 43 13.65 11.27 11.33
C ASP A 43 12.96 10.06 10.69
N THR A 44 12.89 8.95 11.42
CA THR A 44 12.25 7.72 10.94
C THR A 44 11.20 7.21 11.92
N VAL A 45 10.25 6.45 11.42
CA VAL A 45 9.23 5.79 12.23
C VAL A 45 9.03 4.34 11.78
N VAL A 46 8.79 3.44 12.74
CA VAL A 46 8.43 2.05 12.47
C VAL A 46 6.91 1.95 12.31
N VAL A 47 6.43 1.61 11.12
CA VAL A 47 5.00 1.41 10.88
C VAL A 47 4.57 0.06 11.45
N SER A 48 3.61 0.03 12.39
CA SER A 48 3.15 -1.24 12.97
C SER A 48 2.43 -2.13 11.94
N LEU A 49 2.40 -3.44 12.17
CA LEU A 49 1.65 -4.38 11.31
C LEU A 49 0.15 -4.04 11.24
N LYS A 50 -0.41 -3.54 12.35
CA LYS A 50 -1.79 -3.05 12.42
C LYS A 50 -1.98 -1.85 11.49
N GLN A 51 -1.10 -0.86 11.55
CA GLN A 51 -1.13 0.30 10.66
C GLN A 51 -0.95 -0.08 9.19
N LEU A 52 -0.11 -1.07 8.86
CA LEU A 52 0.04 -1.53 7.48
C LEU A 52 -1.20 -2.25 6.96
N THR A 53 -1.82 -3.06 7.80
CA THR A 53 -3.08 -3.74 7.45
C THR A 53 -4.17 -2.71 7.17
N GLU A 54 -4.27 -1.71 8.04
CA GLU A 54 -5.25 -0.64 7.90
C GLU A 54 -4.95 0.28 6.71
N GLY A 55 -3.69 0.69 6.54
CA GLY A 55 -3.25 1.50 5.41
C GLY A 55 -3.50 0.81 4.07
N LYS A 56 -3.29 -0.51 3.98
CA LYS A 56 -3.65 -1.30 2.79
C LYS A 56 -5.15 -1.28 2.52
N ARG A 57 -5.98 -1.48 3.56
CA ARG A 57 -7.43 -1.47 3.44
C ARG A 57 -7.93 -0.12 2.92
N LEU A 58 -7.51 0.96 3.57
CA LEU A 58 -7.86 2.34 3.20
C LEU A 58 -7.35 2.70 1.79
N PHE A 59 -6.09 2.38 1.47
CA PHE A 59 -5.55 2.62 0.13
C PHE A 59 -6.36 1.88 -0.95
N ASN A 60 -6.79 0.66 -0.67
CA ASN A 60 -7.61 -0.10 -1.61
C ASN A 60 -9.00 0.52 -1.81
N GLU A 61 -9.63 0.98 -0.74
CA GLU A 61 -10.95 1.62 -0.78
C GLU A 61 -10.92 3.00 -1.45
N THR A 62 -9.89 3.80 -1.20
CA THR A 62 -9.86 5.22 -1.58
C THR A 62 -8.97 5.49 -2.79
N CYS A 63 -7.83 4.81 -2.93
CA CYS A 63 -6.77 5.21 -3.87
C CYS A 63 -6.60 4.25 -5.05
N SER A 64 -6.85 2.95 -4.85
CA SER A 64 -6.43 1.89 -5.78
C SER A 64 -7.15 1.89 -7.13
N GLN A 65 -8.27 2.59 -7.26
CA GLN A 65 -8.93 2.77 -8.54
C GLN A 65 -7.98 3.42 -9.56
N CYS A 66 -7.27 4.46 -9.12
CA CYS A 66 -6.28 5.20 -9.93
C CYS A 66 -4.85 4.72 -9.70
N HIS A 67 -4.52 4.27 -8.48
CA HIS A 67 -3.16 3.90 -8.09
C HIS A 67 -2.90 2.42 -7.80
N PRO A 68 -3.42 1.46 -8.58
CA PRO A 68 -3.20 0.05 -8.27
C PRO A 68 -1.72 -0.29 -8.44
N GLY A 69 -1.12 -0.88 -7.41
CA GLY A 69 0.30 -1.26 -7.44
C GLY A 69 1.26 -0.07 -7.61
N GLY A 70 0.85 1.16 -7.25
CA GLY A 70 1.72 2.33 -7.24
C GLY A 70 1.87 3.07 -8.58
N ILE A 71 1.17 2.67 -9.64
CA ILE A 71 1.09 3.47 -10.88
C ILE A 71 0.09 4.63 -10.71
N THR A 72 -0.14 5.42 -11.76
CA THR A 72 -1.28 6.34 -11.85
C THR A 72 -1.95 6.19 -13.22
N LYS A 73 -3.17 5.63 -13.24
CA LYS A 73 -3.86 5.32 -14.51
C LYS A 73 -4.18 6.54 -15.35
N THR A 74 -4.57 7.63 -14.70
CA THR A 74 -5.00 8.88 -15.35
C THR A 74 -3.83 9.76 -15.80
N ASN A 75 -2.62 9.51 -15.28
CA ASN A 75 -1.39 10.19 -15.68
C ASN A 75 -0.19 9.25 -15.46
N GLN A 76 0.23 8.55 -16.50
CA GLN A 76 1.29 7.53 -16.40
C GLN A 76 2.70 8.10 -16.20
N ASN A 77 2.87 9.42 -16.25
CA ASN A 77 4.16 10.08 -16.06
C ASN A 77 4.52 10.27 -14.58
N VAL A 78 3.56 10.09 -13.65
CA VAL A 78 3.77 10.31 -12.21
C VAL A 78 3.27 9.10 -11.44
N GLY A 79 4.16 8.41 -10.72
CA GLY A 79 3.86 7.23 -9.92
C GLY A 79 4.01 7.46 -8.41
N LEU A 80 3.77 6.40 -7.63
CA LEU A 80 4.04 6.33 -6.19
C LEU A 80 5.34 5.57 -5.88
N ASP A 81 6.21 5.40 -6.88
CA ASP A 81 7.53 4.81 -6.68
C ASP A 81 8.46 5.77 -5.90
N PRO A 82 9.49 5.24 -5.21
CA PRO A 82 10.34 6.05 -4.35
C PRO A 82 11.05 7.22 -5.05
N GLU A 83 11.42 7.05 -6.33
CA GLU A 83 12.16 8.08 -7.08
C GLU A 83 11.24 9.25 -7.43
N ALA A 84 10.05 8.96 -7.96
CA ALA A 84 9.04 9.98 -8.23
C ALA A 84 8.65 10.75 -6.95
N LEU A 85 8.43 10.04 -5.85
CA LEU A 85 8.08 10.70 -4.59
C LEU A 85 9.23 11.57 -4.03
N ALA A 86 10.48 11.16 -4.23
CA ALA A 86 11.64 11.91 -3.74
C ALA A 86 11.95 13.16 -4.57
N LEU A 87 11.65 13.13 -5.87
CA LEU A 87 11.93 14.21 -6.81
C LEU A 87 10.75 15.18 -7.00
N ALA A 88 9.59 14.91 -6.38
CA ALA A 88 8.49 15.86 -6.30
C ALA A 88 8.85 17.09 -5.45
N THR A 89 8.18 18.21 -5.71
CA THR A 89 8.31 19.46 -4.94
C THR A 89 6.96 19.83 -4.29
N PRO A 90 6.90 19.98 -2.95
CA PRO A 90 7.90 19.53 -1.99
C PRO A 90 8.06 17.99 -1.98
N PRO A 91 9.17 17.46 -1.43
CA PRO A 91 9.41 16.01 -1.32
C PRO A 91 8.25 15.23 -0.68
N ARG A 92 7.84 14.14 -1.33
CA ARG A 92 6.72 13.28 -0.92
C ARG A 92 7.14 11.86 -0.54
N ASN A 93 8.44 11.62 -0.33
CA ASN A 93 9.01 10.31 0.05
C ASN A 93 9.06 10.08 1.58
N ASN A 94 8.20 10.77 2.35
CA ASN A 94 8.13 10.69 3.80
C ASN A 94 6.67 10.82 4.29
N ILE A 95 6.40 10.40 5.53
CA ILE A 95 5.04 10.38 6.09
C ILE A 95 4.41 11.77 6.09
N GLU A 96 5.11 12.78 6.58
CA GLU A 96 4.59 14.15 6.66
C GLU A 96 4.24 14.71 5.27
N GLY A 97 5.11 14.51 4.28
CA GLY A 97 4.89 14.95 2.91
C GLY A 97 3.69 14.29 2.23
N LEU A 98 3.47 12.98 2.45
CA LEU A 98 2.28 12.28 1.91
C LEU A 98 1.00 12.66 2.64
N VAL A 99 1.05 12.83 3.97
CA VAL A 99 -0.11 13.31 4.74
C VAL A 99 -0.50 14.72 4.30
N ASP A 100 0.48 15.59 4.08
CA ASP A 100 0.25 16.92 3.50
C ASP A 100 -0.39 16.83 2.11
N TYR A 101 0.14 15.97 1.22
CA TYR A 101 -0.43 15.78 -0.11
C TYR A 101 -1.89 15.30 -0.08
N MET A 102 -2.23 14.39 0.84
CA MET A 102 -3.62 13.94 1.03
C MET A 102 -4.52 15.01 1.66
N LYS A 103 -3.96 16.04 2.28
CA LYS A 103 -4.71 17.20 2.80
C LYS A 103 -4.88 18.28 1.74
N ASN A 104 -3.84 18.60 0.99
CA ASN A 104 -3.79 19.65 -0.02
C ASN A 104 -2.83 19.27 -1.17
N PRO A 105 -3.30 18.51 -2.18
CA PRO A 105 -2.44 17.99 -3.23
C PRO A 105 -2.01 19.11 -4.18
N THR A 106 -0.78 19.01 -4.67
CA THR A 106 -0.18 19.95 -5.63
C THR A 106 0.28 19.23 -6.89
N THR A 107 0.59 19.97 -7.94
CA THR A 107 1.37 19.48 -9.08
C THR A 107 2.74 18.97 -8.62
N TYR A 108 3.41 18.22 -9.50
CA TYR A 108 4.69 17.59 -9.21
C TYR A 108 5.80 18.60 -8.90
N ASP A 109 5.71 19.80 -9.46
CA ASP A 109 6.59 20.94 -9.19
C ASP A 109 6.09 21.83 -8.03
N GLY A 110 4.90 21.57 -7.48
CA GLY A 110 4.36 22.26 -6.32
C GLY A 110 3.72 23.62 -6.59
N GLU A 111 3.69 24.07 -7.85
CA GLU A 111 3.23 25.42 -8.21
C GLU A 111 1.70 25.59 -8.17
N GLU A 112 0.95 24.52 -8.46
CA GLU A 112 -0.50 24.57 -8.53
C GLU A 112 -1.14 23.58 -7.54
N GLU A 113 -2.14 24.04 -6.80
CA GLU A 113 -3.01 23.17 -6.01
C GLU A 113 -4.01 22.45 -6.92
N ILE A 114 -4.18 21.14 -6.74
CA ILE A 114 -5.02 20.30 -7.60
C ILE A 114 -6.16 19.62 -6.82
N SER A 115 -6.59 20.18 -5.68
CA SER A 115 -7.64 19.59 -4.84
C SER A 115 -8.97 19.41 -5.58
N GLU A 116 -9.26 20.24 -6.59
CA GLU A 116 -10.47 20.09 -7.43
C GLU A 116 -10.42 18.88 -8.38
N LEU A 117 -9.23 18.35 -8.64
CA LEU A 117 -8.98 17.26 -9.59
C LEU A 117 -8.44 15.98 -8.93
N HIS A 118 -8.02 16.06 -7.67
CA HIS A 118 -7.45 14.95 -6.91
C HIS A 118 -8.11 14.83 -5.53
N PRO A 119 -8.49 13.61 -5.08
CA PRO A 119 -9.04 13.40 -3.74
C PRO A 119 -8.13 13.95 -2.65
N SER A 120 -8.71 14.76 -1.75
CA SER A 120 -8.03 15.34 -0.59
C SER A 120 -9.00 15.68 0.54
N ILE A 121 -8.48 15.94 1.74
CA ILE A 121 -9.30 16.48 2.85
C ILE A 121 -9.90 17.85 2.48
N LYS A 122 -9.15 18.71 1.79
CA LYS A 122 -9.62 20.03 1.34
C LYS A 122 -10.81 19.96 0.37
N SER A 123 -10.91 18.89 -0.41
CA SER A 123 -11.96 18.66 -1.41
C SER A 123 -12.89 17.49 -1.05
N ALA A 124 -13.03 17.18 0.23
CA ALA A 124 -13.90 16.10 0.72
C ALA A 124 -15.40 16.37 0.46
N ASP A 125 -15.78 17.59 0.10
CA ASP A 125 -17.12 17.94 -0.35
C ASP A 125 -17.46 17.26 -1.69
N ILE A 126 -16.51 17.23 -2.64
CA ILE A 126 -16.66 16.59 -3.96
C ILE A 126 -16.13 15.14 -4.00
N PHE A 127 -15.07 14.82 -3.24
CA PHE A 127 -14.52 13.46 -3.11
C PHE A 127 -14.99 12.85 -1.79
N THR A 128 -16.19 12.28 -1.82
CA THR A 128 -16.91 11.85 -0.61
C THR A 128 -16.19 10.75 0.20
N GLU A 129 -15.34 9.96 -0.45
CA GLU A 129 -14.48 8.95 0.14
C GLU A 129 -13.44 9.51 1.13
N MET A 130 -13.12 10.81 1.03
CA MET A 130 -12.15 11.46 1.91
C MET A 130 -12.77 11.96 3.23
N ARG A 131 -14.11 12.06 3.32
CA ARG A 131 -14.83 12.74 4.43
C ARG A 131 -14.58 12.15 5.82
N ASN A 132 -14.36 10.84 5.88
CA ASN A 132 -14.26 10.12 7.14
C ASN A 132 -12.81 9.74 7.49
N LEU A 133 -11.82 10.17 6.69
CA LEU A 133 -10.43 9.85 6.96
C LEU A 133 -9.87 10.76 8.06
N THR A 134 -9.34 10.14 9.10
CA THR A 134 -8.65 10.80 10.20
C THR A 134 -7.16 11.00 9.90
N ASP A 135 -6.47 11.81 10.70
CA ASP A 135 -5.02 11.99 10.56
C ASP A 135 -4.24 10.67 10.75
N GLU A 136 -4.75 9.76 11.59
CA GLU A 136 -4.23 8.40 11.77
C GLU A 136 -4.42 7.55 10.53
N ASP A 137 -5.55 7.68 9.84
CA ASP A 137 -5.83 6.99 8.57
C ASP A 137 -4.89 7.46 7.47
N LEU A 138 -4.68 8.78 7.37
CA LEU A 138 -3.72 9.36 6.43
C LEU A 138 -2.30 8.85 6.69
N LYS A 139 -1.87 8.80 7.96
CA LYS A 139 -0.56 8.22 8.33
C LYS A 139 -0.47 6.74 7.98
N ALA A 140 -1.55 5.97 8.14
CA ALA A 140 -1.59 4.56 7.77
C ALA A 140 -1.46 4.37 6.26
N ILE A 141 -2.19 5.15 5.45
CA ILE A 141 -2.08 5.15 3.98
C ILE A 141 -0.66 5.52 3.53
N ALA A 142 -0.09 6.61 4.09
CA ALA A 142 1.27 7.03 3.79
C ALA A 142 2.30 5.94 4.13
N GLY A 143 2.17 5.32 5.31
CA GLY A 143 3.00 4.20 5.73
C GLY A 143 2.90 3.01 4.80
N TYR A 144 1.70 2.66 4.34
CA TYR A 144 1.49 1.61 3.36
C TYR A 144 2.24 1.90 2.05
N ILE A 145 2.05 3.11 1.47
CA ILE A 145 2.72 3.54 0.23
C ILE A 145 4.24 3.42 0.34
N LEU A 146 4.84 3.90 1.43
CA LEU A 146 6.30 3.91 1.62
C LEU A 146 6.89 2.53 1.93
N VAL A 147 6.10 1.59 2.47
CA VAL A 147 6.55 0.22 2.74
C VAL A 147 6.43 -0.68 1.51
N GLN A 148 5.43 -0.49 0.64
CA GLN A 148 5.24 -1.36 -0.53
C GLN A 148 6.48 -1.55 -1.42
N PRO A 149 7.23 -0.52 -1.84
CA PRO A 149 8.42 -0.72 -2.68
C PRO A 149 9.53 -1.52 -1.97
N LYS A 150 9.53 -1.60 -0.64
CA LYS A 150 10.47 -2.44 0.13
C LYS A 150 10.07 -3.92 0.14
N VAL A 151 8.78 -4.21 -0.07
CA VAL A 151 8.23 -5.58 -0.06
C VAL A 151 8.20 -6.18 -1.46
N ILE A 152 7.71 -5.44 -2.45
CA ILE A 152 7.51 -5.94 -3.81
C ILE A 152 8.49 -5.33 -4.83
N GLY A 153 9.41 -4.48 -4.38
CA GLY A 153 10.47 -3.92 -5.22
C GLY A 153 9.90 -3.15 -6.42
N ILE A 154 10.53 -3.38 -7.58
CA ILE A 154 10.19 -2.75 -8.86
C ILE A 154 8.76 -3.03 -9.35
N LYS A 155 8.03 -3.98 -8.75
CA LYS A 155 6.61 -4.18 -9.06
C LYS A 155 5.77 -2.97 -8.63
N TRP A 156 6.16 -2.28 -7.56
CA TRP A 156 5.49 -1.06 -7.12
C TRP A 156 5.88 0.10 -8.05
N GLY A 157 4.90 0.67 -8.75
CA GLY A 157 5.11 1.70 -9.78
C GLY A 157 5.52 1.14 -11.16
N GLY A 158 5.98 -0.10 -11.25
CA GLY A 158 6.44 -0.69 -12.51
C GLY A 158 5.32 -1.09 -13.49
N GLY A 159 4.08 -1.22 -13.01
CA GLY A 159 2.92 -1.55 -13.83
C GLY A 159 3.02 -2.91 -14.55
N LYS A 160 2.36 -3.02 -15.71
CA LYS A 160 2.13 -4.30 -16.41
C LYS A 160 3.40 -5.08 -16.78
N ILE A 161 4.55 -4.41 -16.84
CA ILE A 161 5.84 -5.04 -17.19
C ILE A 161 6.29 -6.02 -16.10
N TYR A 162 5.82 -5.84 -14.85
CA TYR A 162 6.28 -6.59 -13.68
C TYR A 162 5.16 -7.35 -12.94
N TYR A 163 4.00 -7.55 -13.57
CA TYR A 163 2.88 -8.32 -12.98
C TYR A 163 3.26 -9.79 -12.79
#